data_AF-S4MW12-F1
#
_entry.id   AF-S4MW12-F1
#
_cell.length_a   1.000
_cell.length_b   1.000
_cell.length_c   1.000
_cell.angle_alpha   90.00
_cell.angle_beta   90.00
_cell.angle_gamma   90.00
#
_symmetry.space_group_name_H-M   'P 1'
#
loop_
_entity.id
_entity.type
_entity.pdbx_description
1 polymer ?
#
loop_
_entity_poly.entity_id
_entity_poly.type
_entity_poly.pdbx_seq_one_letter_code
_entity_poly.pdbx_strand_id
1 'polypeptide(L)' 'MLQTAPDIPNLAQKAGVEIVAGPFVNREHTIVVVVQSDKVENVDRLLIDSRLPQWNRVRVLPSLTMEEGLTDIEAQTPIF' A
#
# COMPACT_ATOMS: atom_id res chain seq x y z
N MET A 1 -5.24 19.95 3.86
CA MET A 1 -4.39 18.82 4.29
C MET A 1 -4.97 18.09 5.49
N LEU A 2 -5.34 18.79 6.59
CA LEU A 2 -6.08 18.21 7.73
C LEU A 2 -7.41 17.52 7.36
N GLN A 3 -8.03 17.90 6.22
CA GLN A 3 -9.28 17.31 5.73
C GLN A 3 -9.08 16.10 4.80
N THR A 4 -7.87 15.88 4.26
CA THR A 4 -7.64 14.83 3.24
C THR A 4 -7.28 13.49 3.90
N ALA A 5 -6.55 13.50 5.02
CA ALA A 5 -6.23 12.28 5.76
C ALA A 5 -7.47 11.53 6.28
N PRO A 6 -8.52 12.21 6.82
CA PRO A 6 -9.77 11.55 7.19
C PRO A 6 -10.55 10.97 5.99
N ASP A 7 -10.32 11.46 4.77
CA ASP A 7 -11.05 11.03 3.56
C ASP A 7 -10.33 9.90 2.78
N ILE A 8 -9.15 9.48 3.25
CA ILE A 8 -8.38 8.37 2.66
C ILE A 8 -9.23 7.10 2.47
N PRO A 9 -10.09 6.65 3.41
CA PRO A 9 -10.91 5.46 3.21
C PRO A 9 -11.90 5.61 2.05
N ASN A 10 -12.51 6.79 1.90
CA ASN A 10 -13.44 7.04 0.79
C ASN A 10 -12.70 7.09 -0.55
N LEU A 11 -11.49 7.67 -0.58
CA LEU A 11 -10.65 7.68 -1.77
C LEU A 11 -10.19 6.27 -2.15
N ALA A 12 -9.83 5.45 -1.17
CA ALA A 12 -9.45 4.05 -1.38
C ALA A 12 -10.62 3.26 -1.98
N GLN A 13 -11.82 3.39 -1.41
CA GLN A 13 -13.02 2.75 -1.95
C GLN A 13 -13.31 3.18 -3.39
N LYS A 14 -13.23 4.49 -3.70
CA LYS A 14 -13.43 5.01 -5.06
C LYS A 14 -12.38 4.50 -6.06
N ALA A 15 -11.16 4.25 -5.59
CA ALA A 15 -10.08 3.70 -6.38
C ALA A 15 -10.15 2.18 -6.54
N GLY A 16 -11.07 1.50 -5.85
CA GLY A 16 -11.14 0.02 -5.83
C GLY A 16 -10.03 -0.61 -5.00
N VAL A 17 -9.60 0.07 -3.94
CA VAL A 17 -8.56 -0.37 -3.00
C VAL A 17 -9.21 -0.63 -1.64
N GLU A 18 -9.00 -1.82 -1.09
CA GLU A 18 -9.42 -2.20 0.25
C GLU A 18 -8.28 -1.93 1.25
N ILE A 19 -8.58 -1.28 2.38
CA ILE A 19 -7.62 -1.11 3.46
C ILE A 19 -7.74 -2.31 4.39
N VAL A 20 -6.75 -3.18 4.37
CA VAL A 20 -6.73 -4.43 5.16
C VAL A 20 -6.20 -4.17 6.58
N ALA A 21 -5.25 -3.24 6.73
CA ALA A 21 -4.74 -2.83 8.04
C ALA A 21 -4.21 -1.39 8.07
N GLY A 22 -4.28 -0.76 9.24
CA GLY A 22 -3.83 0.61 9.49
C GLY A 22 -4.95 1.66 9.33
N PRO A 23 -4.61 2.95 9.20
CA PRO A 23 -3.25 3.50 9.19
C PRO A 23 -2.55 3.41 10.54
N PHE A 24 -1.31 2.94 10.55
CA PHE A 24 -0.43 2.95 11.72
C PHE A 24 0.49 4.15 11.66
N VAL A 25 0.54 4.97 12.71
CA VAL A 25 1.41 6.15 12.80
C VAL A 25 2.49 5.88 13.82
N ASN A 26 3.76 6.13 13.46
CA ASN A 26 4.90 5.96 14.35
C ASN A 26 5.54 7.31 14.75
N ARG A 27 6.50 7.26 15.69
CA ARG A 27 7.26 8.44 16.14
C ARG A 27 8.27 8.96 15.11
N GLU A 28 8.52 8.20 14.06
CA GLU A 28 9.42 8.56 12.96
C GLU A 28 8.68 9.27 11.82
N HIS A 29 7.48 9.80 12.09
CA HIS A 29 6.64 10.49 11.10
C HIS A 29 6.31 9.64 9.87
N THR A 30 6.26 8.31 10.04
CA THR A 30 5.89 7.37 8.99
C THR A 30 4.49 6.83 9.25
N ILE A 31 3.70 6.77 8.18
CA ILE A 31 2.39 6.13 8.17
C ILE A 31 2.50 4.84 7.37
N VAL A 32 2.06 3.73 7.95
CA VAL A 32 1.99 2.43 7.27
C VAL A 32 0.53 2.05 7.08
N VAL A 33 0.17 1.70 5.85
CA VAL A 33 -1.15 1.17 5.50
C VAL A 33 -0.94 -0.08 4.68
N VAL A 34 -1.64 -1.15 5.04
CA VAL A 34 -1.69 -2.38 4.24
C VAL A 34 -2.99 -2.34 3.45
N VAL A 35 -2.86 -2.46 2.14
CA VAL A 35 -3.99 -2.41 1.22
C VAL A 35 -4.01 -3.64 0.34
N GLN A 36 -5.21 -4.03 -0.08
CA GLN A 36 -5.46 -5.05 -1.08
C GLN A 36 -6.14 -4.42 -2.29
N SER A 37 -5.77 -4.87 -3.47
CA SER A 37 -6.35 -4.43 -4.73
C SER A 37 -6.13 -5.50 -5.78
N ASP A 38 -7.10 -5.67 -6.68
CA ASP A 38 -7.01 -6.60 -7.81
C ASP A 38 -5.92 -6.19 -8.82
N LYS A 39 -5.61 -4.87 -8.87
CA LYS A 39 -4.70 -4.27 -9.84
C LYS A 39 -3.81 -3.22 -9.17
N VAL A 40 -2.54 -3.17 -9.55
CA VAL A 40 -1.57 -2.20 -9.00
C VAL A 40 -1.96 -0.77 -9.37
N GLU A 41 -2.55 -0.57 -10.56
CA GLU A 41 -2.96 0.73 -11.08
C GLU A 41 -4.02 1.42 -10.21
N ASN A 42 -4.82 0.65 -9.47
CA ASN A 42 -5.79 1.18 -8.52
C ASN A 42 -5.09 1.84 -7.32
N VAL A 43 -3.95 1.27 -6.88
CA VAL A 43 -3.12 1.86 -5.83
C VAL A 43 -2.46 3.15 -6.33
N ASP A 44 -1.98 3.17 -7.57
CA ASP A 44 -1.45 4.39 -8.20
C ASP A 44 -2.51 5.49 -8.28
N ARG A 45 -3.75 5.13 -8.65
CA ARG A 45 -4.88 6.06 -8.67
C ARG A 45 -5.17 6.64 -7.28
N LEU A 46 -5.17 5.81 -6.24
CA LEU A 46 -5.32 6.25 -4.86
C LEU A 46 -4.22 7.27 -4.48
N LEU A 47 -2.97 7.02 -4.88
CA LEU A 47 -1.86 7.93 -4.60
C LEU A 47 -1.99 9.28 -5.33
N ILE A 48 -2.46 9.26 -6.59
CA ILE A 48 -2.72 10.48 -7.37
C ILE A 48 -3.87 11.29 -6.75
N ASP A 49 -5.00 10.63 -6.48
CA ASP A 49 -6.22 11.29 -5.99
C ASP A 49 -6.03 11.84 -4.57
N SER A 50 -5.28 11.13 -3.72
CA SER A 50 -4.93 11.57 -2.37
C SER A 50 -3.87 12.68 -2.33
N ARG A 51 -3.12 12.87 -3.43
CA ARG A 51 -1.99 13.81 -3.54
C ARG A 51 -0.90 13.59 -2.49
N LEU A 52 -0.87 12.43 -1.82
CA LEU A 52 0.13 12.12 -0.79
C LEU A 52 1.58 12.26 -1.28
N PRO A 53 1.95 11.81 -2.50
CA PRO A 53 3.32 11.91 -3.00
C PRO A 53 3.81 13.36 -3.22
N GLN A 54 2.90 14.34 -3.32
CA GLN A 54 3.30 15.75 -3.51
C GLN A 54 3.93 16.35 -2.26
N TRP A 55 3.64 15.78 -1.09
CA TRP A 55 4.03 16.32 0.20
C TRP A 55 4.82 15.32 1.06
N ASN A 56 4.86 14.05 0.66
CA ASN A 56 5.49 12.98 1.41
C ASN A 56 6.31 12.09 0.49
N ARG A 57 7.33 11.43 1.07
CA ARG A 57 7.95 10.28 0.42
C ARG A 57 7.05 9.07 0.59
N VAL A 58 6.55 8.54 -0.52
CA VAL A 58 5.73 7.33 -0.53
C VAL A 58 6.56 6.16 -1.04
N ARG A 59 6.44 5.00 -0.39
CA ARG A 59 7.03 3.74 -0.83
C ARG A 59 5.93 2.69 -0.89
N VAL A 60 5.71 2.12 -2.06
CA VAL A 60 4.80 0.99 -2.26
C VAL A 60 5.63 -0.28 -2.28
N LEU A 61 5.22 -1.27 -1.49
CA LEU A 61 5.87 -2.57 -1.40
C LEU A 61 4.84 -3.65 -1.77
N PRO A 62 4.88 -4.17 -3.01
CA PRO A 62 4.12 -5.36 -3.37
C PRO A 62 4.51 -6.48 -2.41
N SER A 63 3.52 -7.06 -1.75
CA SER A 63 3.74 -8.08 -0.73
C SER A 63 2.97 -9.33 -1.12
N LEU A 64 3.59 -10.47 -0.91
CA LEU A 64 2.97 -11.78 -1.02
C LEU A 64 2.57 -12.27 0.36
N THR A 65 1.67 -13.25 0.41
CA THR A 65 1.49 -14.03 1.64
C THR A 65 2.78 -14.81 1.95
N MET A 66 2.92 -15.25 3.21
CA MET A 66 4.08 -16.06 3.61
C MET A 66 4.14 -17.37 2.81
N GLU A 67 2.99 -18.00 2.57
CA GLU A 67 2.89 -19.28 1.85
C GLU A 67 3.32 -19.13 0.38
N GLU A 68 2.84 -18.09 -0.31
CA GLU A 68 3.26 -17.77 -1.68
C GLU A 68 4.74 -17.43 -1.74
N GLY A 69 5.23 -16.60 -0.80
CA GLY A 69 6.64 -16.23 -0.75
C GLY A 69 7.57 -17.42 -0.54
N LEU A 70 7.18 -18.39 0.30
CA LEU A 70 7.94 -19.63 0.49
C LEU A 70 7.93 -20.49 -0.77
N THR A 71 6.78 -20.60 -1.44
CA THR A 71 6.65 -21.34 -2.71
C THR A 71 7.55 -20.76 -3.79
N ASP A 72 7.60 -19.42 -3.90
CA ASP A 72 8.47 -18.73 -4.84
C ASP A 72 9.96 -18.95 -4.53
N ILE A 73 10.33 -18.95 -3.26
CA ILE A 73 11.71 -19.21 -2.82
C ILE A 73 12.13 -20.65 -3.16
N GLU A 74 11.26 -21.64 -2.91
CA GLU A 74 11.52 -23.04 -3.23
C GLU A 74 11.61 -23.29 -4.75
N ALA A 75 10.83 -22.56 -5.55
CA ALA A 75 10.85 -22.66 -7.01
C ALA A 75 12.09 -22.00 -7.65
N GLN A 76 12.77 -21.10 -6.94
CA GLN A 76 13.97 -20.45 -7.45
C GLN A 76 15.17 -21.39 -7.46
N THR A 77 15.91 -21.39 -8.57
CA THR A 77 17.18 -22.11 -8.64
C THR A 77 18.21 -21.40 -7.76
N PRO A 78 18.77 -22.08 -6.74
CA PRO A 78 19.83 -21.50 -5.93
C PRO A 78 20.99 -21.05 -6.81
N ILE A 79 21.51 -19.86 -6.53
CA ILE A 79 22.67 -19.29 -7.25
C ILE A 79 24.01 -19.80 -6.68
N PHE A 80 23.98 -20.82 -5.82
CA PHE A 80 25.14 -21.48 -5.22
C PHE A 80 24.94 -22.99 -5.14
#